data_AF-A0A7S1RVA7-F1
#
_entry.id   AF-A0A7S1RVA7-F1
#
_cell.length_a   1.000
_cell.length_b   1.000
_cell.length_c   1.000
_cell.angle_alpha   90.00
_cell.angle_beta   90.00
_cell.angle_gamma   90.00
#
_symmetry.space_group_name_H-M   'P 1'
#
loop_
_entity.id
_entity.type
_entity.pdbx_description
1 polymer ?
#
loop_
_entity_poly.entity_id
_entity_poly.type
_entity_poly.pdbx_seq_one_letter_code
_entity_poly.pdbx_strand_id
1 'polypeptide(L)'
;VEFANDTVCKLRCNRTNTTQNCPQDHSALGKRVSYCPGHEAEAWAWADMLSLGLLLSAANLSLDTETQHWIHKAPLRYWGLTFGLQVDYTNADSAEFWTWPFGPKLMYIYRPRQLSLQKATQTYTVNVPPSFPSNGDIRVVPKQSGIYILPEGQGHILTFTWPHALTAVVLSVGGLGIASMIVETVLVRLYSKLRSLRHVSILYHLYSSNTSPSEAEIRDVVVDAHMAPAEKVAFLRRLHGQIQEHCEQQQLELGSAAGGSSS
;
A
#
# COMPACT_ATOMS: atom_id res chain seq x y z
N VAL A 1 -9.42 3.60 25.96
CA VAL A 1 -8.10 2.96 25.77
C VAL A 1 -8.14 2.28 24.42
N GLU A 2 -7.85 3.05 23.37
CA GLU A 2 -7.71 2.55 21.99
C GLU A 2 -6.30 1.99 21.83
N PHE A 3 -6.20 0.70 21.54
CA PHE A 3 -4.99 0.11 20.99
C PHE A 3 -5.28 -0.22 19.53
N ALA A 4 -5.09 0.75 18.64
CA ALA A 4 -5.03 0.53 17.20
C ALA A 4 -3.57 0.36 16.80
N ASN A 5 -3.09 -0.89 16.85
CA ASN A 5 -1.92 -1.34 16.09
C ASN A 5 -2.42 -2.38 15.07
N ASP A 6 -3.31 -1.96 14.17
CA ASP A 6 -3.79 -2.79 13.07
C ASP A 6 -2.74 -2.85 11.96
N THR A 7 -1.70 -3.66 12.18
CA THR A 7 -0.80 -4.08 11.10
C THR A 7 -1.53 -5.10 10.22
N VAL A 8 -2.39 -4.62 9.32
CA VAL A 8 -3.12 -5.47 8.38
C VAL A 8 -2.18 -5.95 7.28
N CYS A 9 -1.73 -7.20 7.35
CA CYS A 9 -1.08 -7.85 6.21
C CYS A 9 -2.13 -8.15 5.13
N LYS A 10 -1.94 -7.61 3.92
CA LYS A 10 -2.81 -7.85 2.77
C LYS A 10 -2.20 -8.93 1.89
N LEU A 11 -2.89 -10.06 1.74
CA LEU A 11 -2.56 -11.04 0.71
C LEU A 11 -3.27 -10.65 -0.58
N ARG A 12 -2.49 -10.54 -1.66
CA ARG A 12 -2.97 -10.11 -2.98
C ARG A 12 -2.76 -11.24 -3.97
N CYS A 13 -3.86 -11.78 -4.51
CA CYS A 13 -3.82 -12.74 -5.60
C CYS A 13 -4.31 -12.06 -6.88
N ASN A 14 -3.44 -11.95 -7.88
CA ASN A 14 -3.81 -11.44 -9.20
C ASN A 14 -3.92 -12.61 -10.20
N ARG A 15 -5.02 -12.66 -10.96
CA ARG A 15 -5.37 -13.75 -11.86
C ARG A 15 -4.69 -13.61 -13.22
N THR A 16 -3.37 -13.47 -13.25
CA THR A 16 -2.59 -13.35 -14.50
C THR A 16 -1.66 -14.55 -14.65
N ASN A 17 -1.81 -15.30 -15.76
CA ASN A 17 -1.07 -16.52 -16.13
C ASN A 17 0.43 -16.26 -16.45
N THR A 18 1.20 -15.64 -15.56
CA THR A 18 2.59 -15.31 -15.89
C THR A 18 3.52 -15.68 -14.73
N THR A 19 4.29 -16.74 -14.93
CA THR A 19 5.41 -17.16 -14.09
C THR A 19 6.54 -16.14 -14.22
N GLN A 20 6.71 -15.28 -13.22
CA GLN A 20 7.82 -14.31 -13.19
C GLN A 20 8.64 -14.47 -11.91
N ASN A 21 9.95 -14.67 -12.07
CA ASN A 21 10.91 -14.81 -10.98
C ASN A 21 11.19 -13.45 -10.33
N CYS A 22 11.23 -13.38 -9.00
CA CYS A 22 11.54 -12.16 -8.24
C CYS A 22 12.78 -12.35 -7.34
N PRO A 23 13.59 -11.29 -7.15
CA PRO A 23 14.74 -11.29 -6.25
C PRO A 23 14.30 -11.14 -4.78
N GLN A 24 14.99 -11.85 -3.88
CA GLN A 24 14.76 -11.78 -2.44
C GLN A 24 15.46 -10.55 -1.85
N ASP A 25 14.71 -9.68 -1.17
CA ASP A 25 15.30 -8.61 -0.36
C ASP A 25 14.62 -8.50 1.02
N HIS A 26 15.39 -8.82 2.06
CA HIS A 26 14.95 -8.93 3.45
C HIS A 26 15.49 -7.75 4.28
N SER A 27 14.89 -6.56 4.14
CA SER A 27 15.02 -5.52 5.17
C SER A 27 13.87 -4.50 5.14
N ALA A 28 13.63 -3.87 6.29
CA ALA A 28 12.73 -2.76 6.61
C ALA A 28 11.28 -3.07 7.06
N LEU A 29 10.98 -2.59 8.28
CA LEU A 29 9.68 -2.53 8.94
C LEU A 29 8.64 -1.77 8.11
N GLY A 30 7.38 -2.25 8.14
CA GLY A 30 6.24 -1.62 7.47
C GLY A 30 5.90 -2.17 6.08
N LYS A 31 6.33 -3.40 5.77
CA LYS A 31 6.17 -4.02 4.44
C LYS A 31 4.71 -4.35 4.10
N ARG A 32 4.21 -3.75 3.01
CA ARG A 32 3.26 -4.42 2.12
C ARG A 32 3.96 -5.69 1.62
N VAL A 33 3.49 -6.86 2.05
CA VAL A 33 4.03 -8.12 1.55
C VAL A 33 3.42 -8.38 0.16
N SER A 34 4.09 -7.95 -0.90
CA SER A 34 3.87 -8.51 -2.24
C SER A 34 4.59 -9.85 -2.27
N TYR A 35 3.82 -10.94 -2.30
CA TYR A 35 4.35 -12.29 -2.21
C TYR A 35 4.85 -12.78 -3.57
N CYS A 36 6.06 -13.31 -3.59
CA CYS A 36 6.64 -14.04 -4.72
C CYS A 36 6.27 -15.54 -4.62
N PRO A 37 6.06 -16.22 -5.75
CA PRO A 37 5.62 -17.61 -5.79
C PRO A 37 6.78 -18.52 -5.38
N GLY A 38 6.72 -19.01 -4.16
CA GLY A 38 7.69 -19.98 -3.62
C GLY A 38 7.06 -20.89 -2.57
N HIS A 39 6.06 -20.41 -1.84
CA HIS A 39 5.24 -21.24 -0.95
C HIS A 39 3.77 -20.76 -0.95
N GLU A 40 2.92 -21.50 -1.69
CA GLU A 40 1.53 -21.83 -1.35
C GLU A 40 0.45 -20.73 -1.35
N ALA A 41 0.31 -20.03 -2.48
CA ALA A 41 -0.98 -19.54 -2.93
C ALA A 41 -1.10 -19.79 -4.45
N GLU A 42 -1.60 -20.97 -4.82
CA GLU A 42 -1.94 -21.27 -6.21
C GLU A 42 -3.40 -20.89 -6.45
N ALA A 43 -3.62 -19.95 -7.36
CA ALA A 43 -4.94 -19.64 -7.89
C ALA A 43 -5.24 -20.63 -9.02
N TRP A 44 -6.08 -21.63 -8.76
CA TRP A 44 -6.57 -22.55 -9.78
C TRP A 44 -7.69 -21.87 -10.56
N ALA A 45 -8.04 -22.38 -11.75
CA ALA A 45 -9.10 -21.81 -12.59
C ALA A 45 -10.46 -21.69 -11.87
N TRP A 46 -10.67 -22.45 -10.79
CA TRP A 46 -11.93 -22.58 -10.06
C TRP A 46 -11.80 -22.44 -8.53
N ALA A 47 -10.59 -22.37 -7.96
CA ALA A 47 -10.39 -22.25 -6.50
C ALA A 47 -9.03 -21.65 -6.14
N ASP A 48 -8.99 -20.82 -5.09
CA ASP A 48 -7.74 -20.39 -4.47
C ASP A 48 -7.38 -21.36 -3.33
N MET A 49 -6.17 -21.91 -3.35
CA MET A 49 -5.66 -22.69 -2.24
C MET A 49 -4.89 -21.77 -1.29
N LEU A 50 -5.35 -21.66 -0.04
CA LEU A 50 -4.72 -20.85 0.99
C LEU A 50 -4.10 -21.76 2.05
N SER A 51 -2.77 -21.69 2.19
CA SER A 51 -2.08 -22.39 3.26
C SER A 51 -2.50 -21.84 4.63
N LEU A 52 -2.84 -22.73 5.55
CA LEU A 52 -3.23 -22.34 6.91
C LEU A 52 -2.08 -21.62 7.64
N GLY A 53 -0.83 -22.04 7.40
CA GLY A 53 0.35 -21.38 7.96
C GLY A 53 0.49 -19.94 7.46
N LEU A 54 0.22 -19.71 6.18
CA LEU A 54 0.19 -18.37 5.58
C LEU A 54 -0.88 -17.50 6.24
N LEU A 55 -2.10 -18.02 6.40
CA LEU A 55 -3.20 -17.31 7.05
C LEU A 55 -2.86 -16.91 8.49
N LEU A 56 -2.28 -17.83 9.27
CA LEU A 56 -1.86 -17.57 10.64
C LEU A 56 -0.74 -16.54 10.71
N SER A 57 0.27 -16.65 9.82
CA SER A 57 1.38 -15.69 9.75
C SER A 57 0.90 -14.28 9.38
N ALA A 58 -0.04 -14.17 8.45
CA ALA A 58 -0.62 -12.89 8.03
C ALA A 58 -1.49 -12.25 9.13
N ALA A 59 -2.09 -13.05 10.01
CA ALA A 59 -2.78 -12.56 11.20
C ALA A 59 -1.83 -12.27 12.37
N ASN A 60 -0.52 -12.48 12.21
CA ASN A 60 0.48 -12.42 13.28
C ASN A 60 0.14 -13.37 14.46
N LEU A 61 -0.36 -14.56 14.15
CA LEU A 61 -0.70 -15.59 15.11
C LEU A 61 0.26 -16.77 14.99
N SER A 62 0.70 -17.28 16.14
CA SER A 62 1.38 -18.57 16.24
C SER A 62 0.56 -19.52 17.11
N LEU A 63 0.44 -20.76 16.66
CA LEU A 63 -0.27 -21.83 17.39
C LEU A 63 0.46 -22.26 18.67
N ASP A 64 1.74 -21.91 18.76
CA ASP A 64 2.62 -22.26 19.88
C ASP A 64 2.71 -21.13 20.92
N THR A 65 2.17 -19.95 20.61
CA THR A 65 2.07 -18.87 21.59
C THR A 65 1.20 -19.33 22.75
N GLU A 66 1.69 -19.15 23.98
CA GLU A 66 0.90 -19.42 25.18
C GLU A 66 -0.17 -18.33 25.31
N THR A 67 -1.44 -18.73 25.37
CA THR A 67 -2.49 -17.77 25.72
C THR A 67 -2.45 -17.52 27.21
N GLN A 68 -2.64 -16.26 27.60
CA GLN A 68 -2.81 -15.88 29.00
C GLN A 68 -4.23 -16.24 29.48
N HIS A 69 -4.66 -17.48 29.23
CA HIS A 69 -5.93 -17.98 29.75
C HIS A 69 -5.74 -18.37 31.22
N TRP A 70 -6.63 -17.84 32.06
CA TRP A 70 -6.58 -17.79 33.53
C TRP A 70 -6.45 -19.14 34.25
N ILE A 71 -6.68 -20.26 33.57
CA ILE A 71 -6.71 -21.58 34.22
C ILE A 71 -5.42 -22.38 33.95
N HIS A 72 -4.84 -22.35 32.74
CA HIS A 72 -3.60 -23.06 32.42
C HIS A 72 -2.84 -22.39 31.27
N LYS A 73 -1.52 -22.21 31.43
CA LYS A 73 -0.60 -21.87 30.33
C LYS A 73 -0.55 -23.06 29.37
N ALA A 74 -1.32 -22.98 28.30
CA ALA A 74 -1.29 -23.97 27.24
C ALA A 74 -1.25 -23.25 25.88
N PRO A 75 -0.60 -23.86 24.87
CA PRO A 75 -0.49 -23.27 23.54
C PRO A 75 -1.88 -23.20 22.87
N LEU A 76 -2.06 -22.23 21.96
CA LEU A 76 -3.30 -22.05 21.19
C LEU A 76 -3.80 -23.34 20.53
N ARG A 77 -2.88 -24.20 20.05
CA ARG A 77 -3.22 -25.50 19.43
C ARG A 77 -4.08 -26.42 20.31
N TYR A 78 -3.99 -26.30 21.64
CA TYR A 78 -4.73 -27.14 22.58
C TYR A 78 -6.18 -26.65 22.79
N TRP A 79 -6.37 -25.34 22.73
CA TRP A 79 -7.66 -24.69 22.99
C TRP A 79 -8.49 -24.52 21.71
N GLY A 80 -7.85 -24.52 20.55
CA GLY A 80 -8.47 -24.16 19.29
C GLY A 80 -8.57 -22.65 19.12
N LEU A 81 -8.87 -22.23 17.90
CA LEU A 81 -8.88 -20.82 17.49
C LEU A 81 -10.06 -20.56 16.56
N THR A 82 -10.83 -19.52 16.85
CA THR A 82 -11.80 -18.99 15.89
C THR A 82 -11.16 -17.86 15.09
N PHE A 83 -11.16 -18.04 13.78
CA PHE A 83 -10.45 -17.21 12.83
C PHE A 83 -11.46 -16.62 11.84
N GLY A 84 -11.53 -15.29 11.75
CA GLY A 84 -12.32 -14.61 10.74
C GLY A 84 -11.50 -14.45 9.47
N LEU A 85 -12.01 -14.93 8.34
CA LEU A 85 -11.41 -14.69 7.03
C LEU A 85 -12.27 -13.71 6.27
N GLN A 86 -11.90 -12.43 6.32
CA GLN A 86 -12.60 -11.41 5.55
C GLN A 86 -12.09 -11.42 4.10
N VAL A 87 -13.00 -11.61 3.15
CA VAL A 87 -12.72 -11.60 1.71
C VAL A 87 -13.29 -10.31 1.16
N ASP A 88 -12.39 -9.38 0.81
CA ASP A 88 -12.77 -8.10 0.21
C ASP A 88 -12.72 -8.18 -1.31
N TYR A 89 -13.88 -8.07 -1.94
CA TYR A 89 -14.05 -8.02 -3.39
C TYR A 89 -13.90 -6.56 -3.86
N THR A 90 -12.89 -6.26 -4.68
CA THR A 90 -12.64 -4.90 -5.19
C THR A 90 -12.10 -4.91 -6.61
N ASN A 91 -12.40 -3.87 -7.37
CA ASN A 91 -11.80 -3.58 -8.68
C ASN A 91 -11.27 -2.13 -8.72
N ALA A 92 -10.99 -1.56 -7.55
CA ALA A 92 -10.67 -0.15 -7.40
C ALA A 92 -9.22 0.22 -7.71
N ASP A 93 -8.34 -0.75 -8.00
CA ASP A 93 -6.96 -0.43 -8.35
C ASP A 93 -6.88 0.10 -9.79
N SER A 94 -6.61 1.40 -9.91
CA SER A 94 -6.46 2.07 -11.20
C SER A 94 -5.26 1.55 -11.98
N ALA A 95 -4.20 1.05 -11.32
CA ALA A 95 -3.05 0.49 -12.01
C ALA A 95 -3.41 -0.79 -12.76
N GLU A 96 -4.29 -1.62 -12.18
CA GLU A 96 -4.72 -2.88 -12.80
C GLU A 96 -5.72 -2.65 -13.94
N PHE A 97 -6.54 -1.59 -13.87
CA PHE A 97 -7.48 -1.24 -14.94
C PHE A 97 -6.81 -1.07 -16.31
N TRP A 98 -5.61 -0.49 -16.33
CA TRP A 98 -4.83 -0.22 -17.54
C TRP A 98 -4.04 -1.43 -18.05
N THR A 99 -4.08 -2.57 -17.36
CA THR A 99 -3.38 -3.78 -17.81
C THR A 99 -4.28 -4.59 -18.73
N TRP A 100 -3.75 -5.08 -19.86
CA TRP A 100 -4.52 -5.90 -20.79
C TRP A 100 -5.07 -7.19 -20.12
N PRO A 101 -6.30 -7.65 -20.40
CA PRO A 101 -7.34 -6.94 -21.16
C PRO A 101 -7.83 -5.70 -20.41
N PHE A 102 -7.97 -4.58 -21.13
CA PHE A 102 -8.42 -3.32 -20.54
C PHE A 102 -9.81 -3.48 -19.92
N GLY A 103 -9.99 -2.93 -18.72
CA GLY A 103 -11.28 -2.89 -18.05
C GLY A 103 -11.21 -3.21 -16.56
N PRO A 104 -12.38 -3.22 -15.89
CA PRO A 104 -12.46 -3.56 -14.48
C PRO A 104 -12.10 -5.03 -14.28
N LYS A 105 -11.04 -5.28 -13.51
CA LYS A 105 -10.64 -6.62 -13.09
C LYS A 105 -11.09 -6.83 -11.65
N LEU A 106 -11.86 -7.89 -11.40
CA LEU A 106 -12.26 -8.25 -10.05
C LEU A 106 -11.05 -8.87 -9.34
N MET A 107 -10.68 -8.26 -8.22
CA MET A 107 -9.63 -8.72 -7.33
C MET A 107 -10.23 -9.07 -5.98
N TYR A 108 -9.63 -10.07 -5.32
CA TYR A 108 -9.97 -10.46 -3.97
C TYR A 108 -8.79 -10.13 -3.05
N ILE A 109 -9.09 -9.55 -1.90
CA ILE A 109 -8.11 -9.29 -0.84
C ILE A 109 -8.52 -10.08 0.39
N TYR A 110 -7.69 -11.04 0.79
CA TYR A 110 -7.90 -11.80 2.00
C TYR A 110 -7.34 -11.03 3.20
N ARG A 111 -8.18 -10.81 4.21
CA ARG A 111 -7.84 -10.18 5.49
C ARG A 111 -8.14 -11.14 6.63
N PRO A 112 -7.14 -11.93 7.03
CA PRO A 112 -7.30 -12.79 8.18
C PRO A 112 -7.33 -11.97 9.48
N ARG A 113 -8.25 -12.29 10.39
CA ARG A 113 -8.35 -11.66 11.71
C ARG A 113 -8.67 -12.67 12.79
N GLN A 114 -8.06 -12.52 13.97
CA GLN A 114 -8.49 -13.27 15.14
C GLN A 114 -9.83 -12.71 15.62
N LEU A 115 -10.85 -13.58 15.73
CA LEU A 115 -12.10 -13.19 16.35
C LEU A 115 -11.96 -13.37 17.86
N SER A 116 -11.75 -12.26 18.57
CA SER A 116 -11.80 -12.24 20.03
C SER A 116 -13.25 -12.39 20.47
N LEU A 117 -13.70 -13.63 20.65
CA LEU A 117 -15.00 -13.92 21.26
C LEU A 117 -14.94 -13.44 22.72
N GLN A 118 -15.37 -12.20 22.95
CA GLN A 118 -15.29 -11.48 24.24
C GLN A 118 -16.01 -12.18 25.41
N LYS A 119 -16.68 -13.31 25.18
CA LYS A 119 -17.30 -14.13 26.23
C LYS A 119 -16.56 -15.47 26.37
N ALA A 120 -15.47 -15.40 27.14
CA ALA A 120 -14.85 -16.35 28.08
C ALA A 120 -14.95 -17.89 27.95
N THR A 121 -15.65 -18.52 27.01
CA THR A 121 -15.84 -19.99 27.03
C THR A 121 -15.87 -20.66 25.65
N GLN A 122 -15.70 -19.93 24.56
CA GLN A 122 -15.81 -20.53 23.23
C GLN A 122 -14.44 -20.96 22.69
N THR A 123 -13.78 -21.86 23.39
CA THR A 123 -12.99 -22.86 22.69
C THR A 123 -13.97 -23.70 21.89
N TYR A 124 -13.82 -23.75 20.57
CA TYR A 124 -14.66 -24.59 19.72
C TYR A 124 -14.27 -26.05 19.95
N THR A 125 -14.81 -26.62 21.02
CA THR A 125 -14.66 -28.02 21.37
C THR A 125 -15.95 -28.70 20.96
N VAL A 126 -15.88 -29.50 19.89
CA VAL A 126 -17.01 -30.35 19.52
C VAL A 126 -17.03 -31.52 20.49
N ASN A 127 -18.06 -31.58 21.33
CA ASN A 127 -18.32 -32.75 22.16
C ASN A 127 -18.84 -33.85 21.23
N VAL A 128 -17.95 -34.76 20.83
CA VAL A 128 -18.36 -35.97 20.12
C VAL A 128 -19.09 -36.87 21.13
N PRO A 129 -20.18 -37.56 20.72
CA PRO A 129 -20.87 -38.49 21.60
C PRO A 129 -19.89 -39.48 22.25
N PRO A 130 -19.99 -39.73 23.56
CA PRO A 130 -19.10 -40.66 24.22
C PRO A 130 -19.22 -42.04 23.56
N SER A 131 -18.09 -42.62 23.17
CA SER A 131 -18.04 -44.02 22.79
C SER A 131 -17.83 -44.85 24.05
N PHE A 132 -18.67 -45.88 24.22
CA PHE A 132 -18.47 -46.87 25.27
C PHE A 132 -17.63 -48.00 24.68
N PRO A 133 -16.39 -48.21 25.13
CA PRO A 133 -15.66 -49.42 24.80
C PRO A 133 -16.45 -50.64 25.28
N SER A 134 -16.29 -51.78 24.61
CA SER A 134 -17.06 -53.03 24.84
C SER A 134 -17.11 -53.52 26.30
N ASN A 135 -16.24 -53.01 27.18
CA ASN A 135 -16.14 -53.41 28.58
C ASN A 135 -16.96 -52.54 29.56
N GLY A 136 -17.76 -51.57 29.08
CA GLY A 136 -18.83 -50.91 29.86
C GLY A 136 -18.42 -49.93 30.97
N ASP A 137 -17.22 -50.05 31.55
CA ASP A 137 -16.85 -49.33 32.78
C ASP A 137 -16.09 -48.01 32.55
N ILE A 138 -15.58 -47.75 31.35
CA ILE A 138 -14.77 -46.56 31.06
C ILE A 138 -15.50 -45.67 30.05
N ARG A 139 -15.88 -44.46 30.45
CA ARG A 139 -16.41 -43.44 29.53
C ARG A 139 -15.26 -42.63 28.91
N VAL A 140 -15.05 -42.78 27.61
CA VAL A 140 -14.11 -41.93 26.86
C VAL A 140 -14.89 -40.78 26.23
N VAL A 141 -14.54 -39.54 26.59
CA VAL A 141 -15.08 -38.32 25.97
C VAL A 141 -13.97 -37.70 25.13
N PRO A 142 -13.92 -37.94 23.81
CA PRO A 142 -12.88 -37.36 22.98
C PRO A 142 -13.13 -35.85 22.85
N LYS A 143 -12.12 -35.06 23.17
CA LYS A 143 -12.11 -33.61 22.98
C LYS A 143 -11.36 -33.30 21.68
N GLN A 144 -12.06 -32.70 20.72
CA GLN A 144 -11.45 -32.20 19.49
C GLN A 144 -11.33 -30.68 19.57
N SER A 145 -10.10 -30.18 19.46
CA SER A 145 -9.79 -28.76 19.35
C SER A 145 -9.22 -28.51 17.97
N GLY A 146 -9.63 -27.41 17.33
CA GLY A 146 -9.21 -27.09 15.97
C GLY A 146 -9.32 -25.60 15.67
N ILE A 147 -9.01 -25.27 14.41
CA ILE A 147 -9.18 -23.91 13.91
C ILE A 147 -10.51 -23.85 13.18
N TYR A 148 -11.40 -22.98 13.65
CA TYR A 148 -12.69 -22.71 13.03
C TYR A 148 -12.57 -21.45 12.20
N ILE A 149 -12.71 -21.57 10.87
CA ILE A 149 -12.61 -20.44 9.94
C ILE A 149 -14.03 -19.95 9.61
N LEU A 150 -14.31 -18.69 9.93
CA LEU A 150 -15.55 -18.01 9.59
C LEU A 150 -15.31 -17.08 8.39
N PRO A 151 -15.76 -17.44 7.17
CA PRO A 151 -15.62 -16.59 6.01
C PRO A 151 -16.62 -15.42 6.08
N GLU A 152 -16.13 -14.20 5.86
CA GLU A 152 -16.95 -13.00 5.76
C GLU A 152 -16.67 -12.30 4.42
N GLY A 153 -17.67 -12.26 3.54
CA GLY A 153 -17.55 -11.55 2.26
C GLY A 153 -17.99 -10.10 2.38
N GLN A 154 -17.14 -9.16 1.96
CA GLN A 154 -17.49 -7.75 1.79
C GLN A 154 -16.97 -7.26 0.44
N GLY A 155 -17.64 -6.31 -0.21
CA GLY A 155 -17.18 -5.89 -1.52
C GLY A 155 -17.71 -4.54 -1.95
N HIS A 156 -16.90 -3.86 -2.76
CA HIS A 156 -17.32 -2.69 -3.52
C HIS A 156 -16.80 -2.83 -4.95
N ILE A 157 -17.72 -2.69 -5.90
CA ILE A 157 -17.40 -2.73 -7.32
C ILE A 157 -17.55 -1.31 -7.84
N LEU A 158 -16.45 -0.72 -8.27
CA LEU A 158 -16.43 0.56 -8.96
C LEU A 158 -16.74 0.34 -10.43
N THR A 159 -17.74 1.05 -10.93
CA THR A 159 -18.05 1.07 -12.36
C THR A 159 -17.75 2.46 -12.90
N PHE A 160 -17.13 2.50 -14.07
CA PHE A 160 -16.97 3.77 -14.76
C PHE A 160 -18.33 4.24 -15.26
N THR A 161 -18.71 5.46 -14.89
CA THR A 161 -19.96 6.08 -15.34
C THR A 161 -19.69 7.48 -15.89
N TRP A 162 -20.11 7.73 -17.13
CA TRP A 162 -19.94 9.01 -17.81
C TRP A 162 -20.45 10.23 -17.02
N PRO A 163 -21.62 10.18 -16.35
CA PRO A 163 -22.11 11.31 -15.58
C PRO A 163 -21.14 11.74 -14.48
N HIS A 164 -20.55 10.79 -13.74
CA HIS A 164 -19.58 11.10 -12.68
C HIS A 164 -18.27 11.67 -13.23
N ALA A 165 -17.85 11.21 -14.42
CA ALA A 165 -16.68 11.78 -15.08
C ALA A 165 -16.93 13.23 -15.50
N LEU A 166 -18.09 13.53 -16.09
CA LEU A 166 -18.46 14.89 -16.50
C LEU A 166 -18.62 15.82 -15.30
N THR A 167 -19.24 15.37 -14.21
CA THR A 167 -19.34 16.19 -12.99
C THR A 167 -17.97 16.48 -12.39
N ALA A 168 -17.05 15.50 -12.37
CA ALA A 168 -15.68 15.71 -11.93
C ALA A 168 -14.93 16.75 -12.78
N VAL A 169 -15.11 16.72 -14.11
CA VAL A 169 -14.53 17.72 -15.02
C VAL A 169 -15.11 19.11 -14.74
N VAL A 170 -16.44 19.24 -14.61
CA VAL A 170 -17.10 20.52 -14.32
C VAL A 170 -16.63 21.09 -12.98
N LEU A 171 -16.52 20.25 -11.93
CA LEU A 171 -16.00 20.67 -10.63
C LEU A 171 -14.55 21.12 -10.72
N SER A 172 -13.72 20.44 -11.52
CA SER A 172 -12.31 20.81 -11.72
C SER A 172 -12.17 22.16 -12.43
N VAL A 173 -12.96 22.39 -13.49
CA VAL A 173 -12.98 23.68 -14.21
C VAL A 173 -13.51 24.80 -13.31
N GLY A 174 -14.57 24.55 -12.54
CA GLY A 174 -15.08 25.51 -11.55
C GLY A 174 -14.03 25.86 -10.49
N GLY A 175 -13.31 24.86 -9.98
CA GLY A 175 -12.21 25.05 -9.04
C GLY A 175 -11.07 25.90 -9.63
N LEU A 176 -10.72 25.66 -10.90
CA LEU A 176 -9.73 26.47 -11.62
C LEU A 176 -10.19 27.94 -11.77
N GLY A 177 -11.48 28.16 -12.04
CA GLY A 177 -12.05 29.51 -12.10
C GLY A 177 -11.96 30.25 -10.76
N ILE A 178 -12.27 29.56 -9.66
CA ILE A 178 -12.11 30.12 -8.30
C ILE A 178 -10.64 30.43 -8.02
N ALA A 179 -9.72 29.53 -8.37
CA ALA A 179 -8.29 29.77 -8.21
C ALA A 179 -7.82 31.01 -9.01
N SER A 180 -8.25 31.16 -10.27
CA SER A 180 -7.95 32.35 -11.09
C SER A 180 -8.48 33.62 -10.43
N MET A 181 -9.72 33.59 -9.94
CA MET A 181 -10.33 34.73 -9.26
C MET A 181 -9.56 35.11 -7.98
N ILE A 182 -9.11 34.12 -7.20
CA ILE A 182 -8.27 34.34 -6.01
C ILE A 182 -6.94 34.97 -6.42
N VAL A 183 -6.27 34.43 -7.43
CA VAL A 183 -5.00 34.98 -7.93
C VAL A 183 -5.21 36.42 -8.41
N GLU A 184 -6.17 36.68 -9.30
CA GLU A 184 -6.42 38.03 -9.79
C GLU A 184 -6.82 39.00 -8.66
N THR A 185 -7.69 38.59 -7.73
CA THR A 185 -8.20 39.52 -6.72
C THR A 185 -7.22 39.72 -5.57
N VAL A 186 -6.67 38.62 -5.04
CA VAL A 186 -5.79 38.66 -3.87
C VAL A 186 -4.39 39.07 -4.28
N LEU A 187 -3.82 38.48 -5.33
CA LEU A 187 -2.47 38.78 -5.76
C LEU A 187 -2.40 40.24 -6.20
N VAL A 188 -3.28 40.72 -7.08
CA VAL A 188 -3.24 42.12 -7.55
C VAL A 188 -3.43 43.10 -6.40
N ARG A 189 -4.30 42.81 -5.43
CA ARG A 189 -4.45 43.66 -4.23
C ARG A 189 -3.24 43.64 -3.30
N LEU A 190 -2.57 42.50 -3.17
CA LEU A 190 -1.37 42.38 -2.37
C LEU A 190 -0.22 43.15 -3.03
N TYR A 191 -0.03 42.97 -4.34
CA TYR A 191 0.99 43.67 -5.12
C TYR A 191 0.74 45.17 -5.23
N SER A 192 -0.53 45.62 -5.30
CA SER A 192 -0.81 47.07 -5.32
C SER A 192 -0.50 47.76 -3.99
N LYS A 193 -0.51 47.03 -2.87
CA LYS A 193 -0.11 47.55 -1.56
C LYS A 193 1.41 47.51 -1.34
N LEU A 194 2.11 46.58 -1.97
CA LEU A 194 3.56 46.46 -1.86
C LEU A 194 4.22 47.48 -2.80
N ARG A 195 4.76 48.56 -2.22
CA ARG A 195 5.39 49.68 -2.96
C ARG A 195 6.72 49.33 -3.64
N SER A 196 7.25 48.12 -3.42
CA SER A 196 8.59 47.71 -3.85
C SER A 196 8.49 46.56 -4.84
N LEU A 197 9.07 46.67 -6.04
CA LEU A 197 9.10 45.61 -7.04
C LEU A 197 10.30 44.66 -6.87
N ARG A 198 11.06 44.76 -5.77
CA ARG A 198 12.29 43.95 -5.57
C ARG A 198 12.03 42.44 -5.62
N HIS A 199 10.90 41.99 -5.09
CA HIS A 199 10.53 40.57 -5.13
C HIS A 199 10.19 40.07 -6.53
N VAL A 200 9.68 40.93 -7.43
CA VAL A 200 9.44 40.56 -8.84
C VAL A 200 10.75 40.32 -9.57
N SER A 201 11.79 41.12 -9.28
CA SER A 201 13.13 40.93 -9.87
C SER A 201 13.77 39.62 -9.40
N ILE A 202 13.63 39.27 -8.11
CA ILE A 202 14.13 38.00 -7.56
C ILE A 202 13.37 36.83 -8.19
N LEU A 203 12.04 36.92 -8.29
CA LEU A 203 11.21 35.87 -8.89
C LEU A 203 11.51 35.70 -10.38
N TYR A 204 11.74 36.80 -11.11
CA TYR A 204 12.14 36.77 -12.51
C TYR A 204 13.49 36.09 -12.71
N HIS A 205 14.47 36.35 -11.83
CA HIS A 205 15.75 35.65 -11.87
C HIS A 205 15.62 34.15 -11.56
N LEU A 206 14.78 33.78 -10.59
CA LEU A 206 14.47 32.38 -10.28
C LEU A 206 13.73 31.66 -11.42
N TYR A 207 12.84 32.35 -12.12
CA TYR A 207 12.11 31.78 -13.26
C TYR A 207 12.96 31.73 -14.53
N SER A 208 13.81 32.73 -14.78
CA SER A 208 14.71 32.72 -15.92
C SER A 208 15.83 31.69 -15.77
N SER A 209 16.21 31.32 -14.54
CA SER A 209 17.07 30.16 -14.30
C SER A 209 16.35 28.82 -14.47
N ASN A 210 15.01 28.80 -14.42
CA ASN A 210 14.16 27.61 -14.54
C ASN A 210 13.59 27.43 -15.96
N THR A 211 14.07 28.16 -16.97
CA THR A 211 13.75 27.80 -18.36
C THR A 211 14.25 26.39 -18.64
N SER A 212 13.31 25.46 -18.79
CA SER A 212 13.59 24.12 -19.30
C SER A 212 14.41 24.26 -20.58
N PRO A 213 15.56 23.55 -20.72
CA PRO A 213 16.38 23.64 -21.91
C PRO A 213 15.52 23.41 -23.15
N SER A 214 15.74 24.23 -24.17
CA SER A 214 14.92 24.17 -25.38
C SER A 214 15.07 22.81 -26.04
N GLU A 215 14.02 22.34 -26.73
CA GLU A 215 14.07 21.05 -27.43
C GLU A 215 15.26 20.97 -28.41
N ALA A 216 15.68 22.11 -28.98
CA ALA A 216 16.87 22.23 -29.82
C ALA A 216 18.17 21.96 -29.06
N GLU A 217 18.35 22.53 -27.86
CA GLU A 217 19.52 22.27 -27.01
C GLU A 217 19.58 20.81 -26.54
N ILE A 218 18.43 20.21 -26.22
CA ILE A 218 18.36 18.78 -25.88
C ILE A 218 18.73 17.94 -27.11
N ARG A 219 18.27 18.33 -28.29
CA ARG A 219 18.54 17.61 -29.54
C ARG A 219 20.01 17.67 -29.91
N ASP A 220 20.68 18.81 -29.75
CA ASP A 220 22.11 18.95 -30.03
C ASP A 220 22.95 18.09 -29.07
N VAL A 221 22.59 18.05 -27.78
CA VAL A 221 23.23 17.14 -26.80
C VAL A 221 23.00 15.67 -27.14
N VAL A 222 21.84 15.31 -27.70
CA VAL A 222 21.50 13.93 -28.09
C VAL A 222 22.14 13.53 -29.43
N VAL A 223 22.27 14.46 -30.37
CA VAL A 223 22.89 14.26 -31.69
C VAL A 223 24.41 14.16 -31.56
N ASP A 224 25.03 14.93 -30.67
CA ASP A 224 26.43 14.73 -30.28
C ASP A 224 26.65 13.42 -29.49
N ALA A 225 25.58 12.83 -28.95
CA ALA A 225 25.59 11.55 -28.24
C ALA A 225 25.42 10.31 -29.15
N HIS A 226 26.05 10.31 -30.34
CA HIS A 226 26.54 9.08 -30.98
C HIS A 226 27.71 8.42 -30.20
N MET A 227 27.71 8.62 -28.89
CA MET A 227 28.62 8.03 -27.91
C MET A 227 28.34 6.55 -27.70
N ALA A 228 29.40 5.79 -27.50
CA ALA A 228 29.30 4.38 -27.15
C ALA A 228 28.50 4.21 -25.84
N PRO A 229 27.82 3.06 -25.60
CA PRO A 229 26.97 2.86 -24.43
C PRO A 229 27.66 3.16 -23.09
N ALA A 230 28.98 2.92 -22.99
CA ALA A 230 29.78 3.21 -21.80
C ALA A 230 29.95 4.72 -21.54
N GLU A 231 30.11 5.52 -22.59
CA GLU A 231 30.25 6.97 -22.50
C GLU A 231 28.93 7.64 -22.12
N LYS A 232 27.78 7.10 -22.58
CA LYS A 232 26.45 7.56 -22.14
C LYS A 232 26.26 7.38 -20.63
N VAL A 233 26.68 6.25 -20.07
CA VAL A 233 26.59 6.00 -18.62
C VAL A 233 27.50 6.94 -17.83
N ALA A 234 28.71 7.21 -18.33
CA ALA A 234 29.64 8.15 -17.71
C ALA A 234 29.11 9.60 -17.75
N PHE A 235 28.53 10.00 -18.88
CA PHE A 235 27.90 11.31 -19.06
C PHE A 235 26.69 11.49 -18.13
N LEU A 236 25.78 10.50 -18.07
CA LEU A 236 24.63 10.55 -17.17
C LEU A 236 25.04 10.62 -15.71
N ARG A 237 26.12 9.93 -15.28
CA ARG A 237 26.67 10.08 -13.93
C ARG A 237 27.21 11.47 -13.66
N ARG A 238 27.90 12.10 -14.62
CA ARG A 238 28.38 13.49 -14.48
C ARG A 238 27.23 14.46 -14.35
N LEU A 239 26.20 14.32 -15.20
CA LEU A 239 24.99 15.13 -15.14
C LEU A 239 24.28 14.99 -13.78
N HIS A 240 24.15 13.76 -13.28
CA HIS A 240 23.56 13.51 -11.97
C HIS A 240 24.38 14.17 -10.84
N GLY A 241 25.71 14.09 -10.92
CA GLY A 241 26.60 14.76 -9.96
C GLY A 241 26.46 16.29 -9.99
N GLN A 242 26.41 16.89 -11.18
CA GLN A 242 26.25 18.34 -11.33
C GLN A 242 24.89 18.83 -10.82
N ILE A 243 23.81 18.08 -11.06
CA ILE A 243 22.48 18.42 -10.54
C ILE A 243 22.49 18.37 -9.00
N GLN A 244 23.16 17.39 -8.42
CA GLN A 244 23.24 17.24 -6.97
C GLN A 244 24.06 18.37 -6.31
N GLU A 245 25.21 18.73 -6.89
CA GLU A 245 26.02 19.86 -6.43
C GLU A 245 25.24 21.19 -6.53
N HIS A 246 24.47 21.40 -7.60
CA HIS A 246 23.65 22.61 -7.74
C HIS A 246 22.50 22.67 -6.72
N CYS A 247 21.87 21.53 -6.41
CA CYS A 247 20.87 21.44 -5.35
C CYS A 247 21.46 21.76 -3.98
N GLU A 248 22.64 21.24 -3.66
CA GLU A 248 23.31 21.51 -2.38
C GLU A 248 23.69 22.99 -2.24
N GLN A 249 24.19 23.61 -3.31
CA GLN A 249 24.48 25.05 -3.32
C GLN A 249 23.22 25.90 -3.13
N GLN A 250 22.12 25.57 -3.80
CA GLN A 250 20.84 26.29 -3.61
C GLN A 250 20.31 26.18 -2.17
N GLN A 251 20.45 25.01 -1.54
CA GLN A 251 20.04 24.83 -0.15
C GLN A 251 20.90 25.66 0.82
N LEU A 252 22.22 25.75 0.56
CA LEU A 252 23.13 26.60 1.34
C LEU A 252 22.78 28.10 1.20
N GLU A 253 22.46 28.56 -0.01
CA GLU A 253 22.06 29.95 -0.25
C GLU A 253 20.72 30.28 0.44
N LEU A 254 19.72 29.39 0.33
CA LEU A 254 18.41 29.56 0.99
C LEU A 254 18.51 29.53 2.52
N GLY A 255 19.40 28.70 3.08
CA GLY A 255 19.68 28.66 4.52
C GLY A 255 20.34 29.95 5.03
N SER A 256 21.23 30.55 4.24
CA SER A 256 21.92 31.80 4.61
C SER A 256 20.99 33.02 4.60
N ALA A 257 19.99 33.05 3.70
CA ALA A 257 19.03 34.14 3.60
C ALA A 257 17.99 34.17 4.73
N ALA A 258 17.68 33.01 5.33
CA ALA A 258 16.70 32.90 6.41
C ALA A 258 17.24 33.35 7.80
N GLY A 259 18.56 33.41 7.98
CA GLY A 259 19.20 33.75 9.27
C GLY A 259 19.31 35.24 9.60
N GLY A 260 18.94 36.14 8.68
CA GLY A 260 19.20 37.58 8.78
C GLY A 260 18.09 38.46 9.37
N SER A 261 16.99 37.90 9.88
CA SER A 261 15.79 38.65 10.30
C SER A 261 15.47 38.46 11.79
N SER A 262 16.44 38.77 12.67
CA SER A 262 16.18 38.92 14.10
C SER A 262 16.92 40.13 14.67
N SER A 263 16.35 41.31 14.40
CA SER A 263 16.67 42.57 15.07
C SER A 263 15.52 43.55 14.86
#